data_AF-Q5YYE6-F1
#
_entry.id   AF-Q5YYE6-F1
#
_cell.length_a   1.000
_cell.length_b   1.000
_cell.length_c   1.000
_cell.angle_alpha   90.00
_cell.angle_beta   90.00
_cell.angle_gamma   90.00
#
_symmetry.space_group_name_H-M   'P 1'
#
loop_
_entity.id
_entity.type
_entity.pdbx_description
1 polymer ?
#
loop_
_entity_poly.entity_id
_entity_poly.type
_entity_poly.pdbx_seq_one_letter_code
_entity_poly.pdbx_strand_id
1 'polypeptide(L)' 'MAARSHSQKLTIELDAERARALNALSELYHATPERMVASWAEYHIDRLRAGQTPDSHPSGWRPDTGA' A
#
# COMPACT_ATOMS: atom_id res chain seq x y z
N MET A 1 14.14 -6.53 -28.28
CA MET A 1 14.68 -7.02 -26.99
C MET A 1 13.54 -7.02 -25.99
N ALA A 2 13.09 -8.19 -25.53
CA ALA A 2 12.12 -8.25 -24.44
C ALA A 2 12.83 -7.81 -23.16
N ALA A 3 12.46 -6.65 -22.61
CA ALA A 3 12.90 -6.26 -21.29
C ALA A 3 12.44 -7.37 -20.33
N ARG A 4 13.37 -8.15 -19.77
CA ARG A 4 13.04 -9.00 -18.63
C ARG A 4 12.56 -8.03 -17.55
N SER A 5 11.27 -8.05 -17.25
CA SER A 5 10.73 -7.34 -16.10
C SER A 5 11.39 -7.94 -14.87
N HIS A 6 12.47 -7.33 -14.40
CA HIS A 6 13.15 -7.76 -13.20
C HIS A 6 12.21 -7.46 -12.03
N SER A 7 11.54 -8.50 -11.53
CA SER A 7 10.76 -8.39 -10.31
C SER A 7 11.73 -8.14 -9.16
N GLN A 8 11.53 -7.02 -8.46
CA GLN A 8 12.29 -6.66 -7.28
C GLN A 8 11.44 -6.91 -6.04
N LYS A 9 12.01 -7.58 -5.03
CA LYS A 9 11.37 -7.77 -3.74
C LYS A 9 11.64 -6.55 -2.85
N LEU A 10 10.58 -5.98 -2.28
CA LEU A 10 10.64 -4.95 -1.25
C LEU A 10 10.14 -5.53 0.08
N THR A 11 10.80 -5.20 1.17
CA THR A 11 10.32 -5.50 2.54
C THR A 11 9.87 -4.19 3.15
N ILE A 12 8.65 -4.14 3.67
CA ILE A 12 8.07 -2.96 4.30
C ILE A 12 7.83 -3.29 5.77
N GLU A 13 8.37 -2.46 6.65
CA GLU A 13 8.11 -2.53 8.08
C GLU A 13 6.94 -1.60 8.42
N LEU A 14 5.93 -2.17 9.07
CA LEU A 14 4.78 -1.45 9.60
C LEU A 14 4.79 -1.59 11.12
N ASP A 15 4.34 -0.55 11.82
CA ASP A 15 4.00 -0.69 13.23
C ASP A 15 2.86 -1.71 13.39
N ALA A 16 2.77 -2.30 14.59
CA ALA A 16 1.84 -3.39 14.86
C ALA A 16 0.37 -3.00 14.60
N GLU A 17 0.03 -1.74 14.76
CA GLU A 17 -1.34 -1.25 14.59
C GLU A 17 -1.70 -1.15 13.10
N ARG A 18 -0.84 -0.53 12.29
CA ARG A 18 -1.02 -0.50 10.83
C ARG A 18 -1.01 -1.90 10.21
N ALA A 19 -0.19 -2.81 10.72
CA ALA A 19 -0.19 -4.20 10.28
C ALA A 19 -1.53 -4.89 10.56
N ARG A 20 -2.13 -4.68 11.75
CA ARG A 20 -3.47 -5.19 12.09
C ARG A 20 -4.55 -4.60 11.20
N ALA A 21 -4.52 -3.27 10.99
CA ALA A 21 -5.49 -2.60 10.14
C ALA A 21 -5.42 -3.10 8.69
N LEU A 22 -4.21 -3.29 8.14
CA LEU A 22 -4.02 -3.86 6.81
C LEU A 22 -4.56 -5.30 6.71
N ASN A 23 -4.31 -6.13 7.73
CA ASN A 23 -4.88 -7.48 7.78
C ASN A 23 -6.42 -7.45 7.78
N ALA A 24 -7.03 -6.64 8.65
CA ALA A 24 -8.48 -6.51 8.72
C ALA A 24 -9.10 -6.00 7.40
N LEU A 25 -8.45 -5.03 6.75
CA LEU A 25 -8.87 -4.55 5.43
C LEU A 25 -8.74 -5.65 4.38
N SER A 26 -7.66 -6.44 4.42
CA SER A 26 -7.47 -7.53 3.47
C SER A 26 -8.55 -8.59 3.58
N GLU A 27 -9.00 -8.91 4.81
CA GLU A 27 -10.13 -9.80 5.05
C GLU A 27 -11.44 -9.22 4.50
N LEU A 28 -11.71 -7.94 4.79
CA LEU A 28 -12.92 -7.24 4.35
C LEU A 28 -13.04 -7.20 2.82
N TYR A 29 -11.94 -6.97 2.11
CA TYR A 29 -11.91 -6.91 0.65
C TYR A 29 -11.59 -8.26 -0.01
N HIS A 30 -11.56 -9.35 0.75
CA HIS A 30 -11.22 -10.70 0.26
C HIS A 30 -9.91 -10.73 -0.54
N ALA A 31 -8.90 -10.01 -0.07
CA ALA A 31 -7.57 -9.88 -0.66
C ALA A 31 -6.48 -10.32 0.34
N THR A 32 -5.22 -10.31 -0.08
CA THR A 32 -4.08 -10.46 0.84
C THR A 32 -3.46 -9.09 1.15
N PRO A 33 -2.84 -8.92 2.33
CA PRO A 33 -2.11 -7.69 2.68
C PRO A 33 -1.10 -7.27 1.61
N GLU A 34 -0.34 -8.23 1.08
CA GLU A 34 0.70 -7.99 0.08
C GLU A 34 0.09 -7.51 -1.23
N ARG A 35 -1.03 -8.12 -1.66
CA ARG A 35 -1.72 -7.71 -2.88
C ARG A 35 -2.28 -6.29 -2.75
N MET A 36 -2.82 -5.93 -1.59
CA MET A 36 -3.32 -4.58 -1.35
C MET A 36 -2.20 -3.55 -1.40
N VAL A 37 -1.08 -3.82 -0.72
CA VAL A 37 0.09 -2.93 -0.74
C VAL A 37 0.68 -2.80 -2.15
N ALA A 38 0.79 -3.91 -2.89
CA ALA A 38 1.27 -3.90 -4.27
C ALA A 38 0.36 -3.03 -5.16
N SER A 39 -0.95 -3.23 -5.10
CA SER A 39 -1.92 -2.47 -5.89
C SER A 39 -1.90 -0.97 -5.55
N TRP A 40 -1.78 -0.64 -4.26
CA TRP A 40 -1.66 0.73 -3.79
C TRP A 40 -0.37 1.40 -4.28
N ALA A 41 0.76 0.67 -4.23
CA ALA A 41 2.05 1.16 -4.69
C ALA A 41 2.06 1.37 -6.21
N GLU A 42 1.53 0.42 -6.99
CA GLU A 42 1.38 0.54 -8.45
C GLU A 42 0.59 1.79 -8.82
N TYR A 43 -0.57 2.00 -8.19
CA TYR A 43 -1.41 3.19 -8.43
C TYR A 43 -0.65 4.50 -8.17
N HIS A 44 0.08 4.60 -7.06
CA HIS A 44 0.82 5.82 -6.72
C HIS A 44 2.04 6.03 -7.62
N ILE A 45 2.75 4.96 -8.00
CA ILE A 45 3.88 5.04 -8.93
C ILE A 45 3.39 5.56 -10.29
N ASP A 46 2.29 5.04 -10.81
CA ASP A 46 1.76 5.47 -12.10
C ASP A 46 1.27 6.93 -12.06
N ARG A 47 0.62 7.33 -10.96
CA ARG A 47 0.22 8.72 -10.73
C ARG A 47 1.43 9.67 -10.72
N LEU A 48 2.50 9.29 -10.03
CA LEU A 48 3.76 10.06 -9.99
C LEU A 48 4.43 10.13 -11.36
N ARG A 49 4.46 9.02 -12.11
CA ARG A 49 4.99 8.99 -13.49
C ARG A 49 4.19 9.87 -14.44
N ALA A 50 2.90 10.05 -14.20
CA ALA A 50 2.04 10.95 -14.95
C ALA A 50 2.19 12.44 -14.54
N GLY A 51 3.13 12.76 -13.64
CA GLY A 51 3.39 14.14 -13.19
C GLY A 51 2.38 14.66 -12.16
N GLN A 52 1.51 13.79 -11.63
CA GLN A 52 0.61 14.16 -10.55
C GLN A 52 1.37 14.01 -9.22
N THR A 53 1.63 15.12 -8.55
CA THR A 53 2.33 15.13 -7.26
C THR A 53 1.51 14.40 -6.19
N PRO A 54 2.16 13.79 -5.18
CA PRO A 54 1.46 13.20 -4.05
C PRO A 54 0.51 14.21 -3.43
N ASP A 55 -0.63 13.74 -2.94
CA ASP A 55 -1.54 14.61 -2.19
C ASP A 55 -0.80 15.13 -0.95
N SER A 56 -0.75 16.45 -0.77
CA SER A 56 -0.07 17.10 0.35
C SER A 56 -0.77 16.89 1.69
N HIS A 57 -1.96 16.27 1.66
CA HIS A 57 -2.73 15.99 2.86
C HIS A 57 -2.18 14.73 3.54
N PRO A 58 -1.74 14.83 4.80
CA PRO A 58 -1.37 13.65 5.56
C PRO A 58 -2.58 12.73 5.72
N SER A 59 -2.32 11.42 5.82
CA SER A 59 -3.35 10.43 6.12
C SER A 59 -4.11 10.86 7.38
N GLY A 60 -5.43 11.06 7.24
CA GLY A 60 -6.33 11.34 8.36
C GLY A 60 -6.69 10.07 9.16
N TRP A 61 -6.13 8.92 8.78
CA TRP A 61 -6.35 7.67 9.48
C TRP A 61 -5.82 7.80 10.91
N ARG A 62 -6.69 7.50 11.88
CA ARG A 62 -6.34 7.42 13.28
C ARG A 62 -6.66 6.01 13.81
N PRO A 63 -5.86 5.51 14.76
CA PRO A 63 -6.22 4.37 15.57
C PRO A 63 -7.63 4.53 16.12
N ASP A 64 -8.50 3.55 15.95
CA ASP A 64 -9.65 3.43 16.85
C ASP A 64 -9.08 2.99 18.21
N THR A 65 -8.97 3.92 19.16
CA THR A 65 -8.41 3.68 20.50
C THR A 65 -9.36 2.87 21.41
N GLY A 66 -10.20 2.01 20.85
CA GLY A 66 -11.26 1.30 21.57
C GLY A 66 -11.45 -0.12 21.05
N ALA A 67 -10.52 -1.01 21.38
CA ALA A 67 -10.72 -2.47 21.37
C ALA A 67 -9.86 -3.12 22.46
#